data_AF-A0AAV2BFI6-F1
#
_entry.id   AF-A0AAV2BFI6-F1
#
_cell.length_a   1.000
_cell.length_b   1.000
_cell.length_c   1.000
_cell.angle_alpha   90.00
_cell.angle_beta   90.00
_cell.angle_gamma   90.00
#
_symmetry.space_group_name_H-M   'P 1'
#
loop_
_entity.id
_entity.type
_entity.pdbx_description
1 polymer ?
#
loop_
_entity_poly.entity_id
_entity_poly.type
_entity_poly.pdbx_seq_one_letter_code
_entity_poly.pdbx_strand_id
1 'polypeptide(L)'
;MIVFCWAFSYLILLPTLTGQWGRFGYNSASFSCTILKNEDGRSPRKFLFSFGFLLPTITIIICYSCIFYKVRSSTMKLLSHSGGENSKRNSRLWPKRREEIRVTFTMLTCFCTFQICFLPLMIMNVFEESIRYPVLHTLASILAWMSACTNSFIYVLLNKHYREAYAQLLCSWKVLNVSRNTSCDGASAASRITQLRTVCDDHVKSSQLSVSNDHAV
;
A
#
# COMPACT_ATOMS: atom_id res chain seq x y z
N MET A 1 6.95 -17.74 0.33
CA MET A 1 6.95 -16.47 -0.43
C MET A 1 7.80 -15.39 0.24
N ILE A 2 7.54 -14.98 1.48
CA ILE A 2 8.29 -13.89 2.13
C ILE A 2 9.79 -14.17 2.21
N VAL A 3 10.20 -15.35 2.68
CA VAL A 3 11.63 -15.75 2.75
C VAL A 3 12.32 -15.67 1.39
N PHE A 4 11.63 -16.06 0.33
CA PHE A 4 12.15 -15.95 -1.03
C PHE A 4 12.37 -14.50 -1.45
N CYS A 5 11.43 -13.59 -1.15
CA CYS A 5 11.59 -12.16 -1.45
C CYS A 5 12.84 -11.59 -0.75
N TRP A 6 13.04 -11.90 0.53
CA TRP A 6 14.22 -11.45 1.27
C TRP A 6 15.51 -12.05 0.70
N ALA A 7 15.55 -13.36 0.48
CA ALA A 7 16.72 -14.04 -0.07
C ALA A 7 17.08 -13.49 -1.46
N PHE A 8 16.10 -13.28 -2.33
CA PHE A 8 16.29 -12.70 -3.66
C PHE A 8 16.84 -11.28 -3.60
N SER A 9 16.29 -10.42 -2.73
CA SER A 9 16.77 -9.06 -2.52
C SER A 9 18.22 -9.01 -2.03
N TYR A 10 18.62 -9.90 -1.12
CA TYR A 10 20.02 -9.98 -0.72
C TYR A 10 20.90 -10.51 -1.85
N LEU A 11 20.48 -11.57 -2.54
CA LEU A 11 21.24 -12.21 -3.60
C LEU A 11 21.60 -11.23 -4.73
N ILE A 12 20.66 -10.37 -5.13
CA ILE A 12 20.90 -9.39 -6.21
C ILE A 12 21.85 -8.26 -5.77
N LEU A 13 21.99 -8.01 -4.46
CA LEU A 13 22.90 -7.00 -3.88
C LEU A 13 24.29 -7.58 -3.53
N LEU A 14 24.43 -8.91 -3.39
CA LEU A 14 25.70 -9.57 -3.07
C LEU A 14 26.85 -9.22 -4.05
N PRO A 15 26.65 -9.16 -5.38
CA PRO A 15 27.71 -8.77 -6.31
C PRO A 15 28.22 -7.33 -6.10
N THR A 16 27.34 -6.43 -5.68
CA THR A 16 27.70 -5.04 -5.35
C THR A 16 28.36 -4.94 -3.97
N LEU A 17 27.97 -5.79 -3.01
CA LEU A 17 28.60 -5.87 -1.69
C LEU A 17 30.04 -6.42 -1.77
N THR A 18 30.28 -7.41 -2.62
CA THR A 18 31.60 -8.04 -2.82
C THR A 18 32.54 -7.22 -3.71
N GLY A 19 32.09 -6.07 -4.23
CA GLY A 19 32.88 -5.18 -5.08
C GLY A 19 33.11 -5.68 -6.51
N GLN A 20 32.62 -6.88 -6.85
CA GLN A 20 32.75 -7.46 -8.19
C GLN A 20 31.91 -6.71 -9.23
N TRP A 21 30.78 -6.12 -8.80
CA TRP A 21 29.87 -5.41 -9.68
C TRP A 21 29.33 -4.14 -9.02
N GLY A 22 30.12 -3.06 -9.08
CA GLY A 22 29.88 -1.79 -8.39
C GLY A 22 30.45 -1.76 -6.97
N ARG A 23 30.57 -0.55 -6.41
CA ARG A 23 30.97 -0.33 -5.01
C ARG A 23 29.98 0.61 -4.33
N PHE A 24 29.66 0.36 -3.07
CA PHE A 24 28.93 1.34 -2.26
C PHE A 24 29.88 2.47 -1.86
N GLY A 25 29.44 3.71 -2.05
CA GLY A 25 30.17 4.86 -1.54
C GLY A 25 29.39 6.15 -1.64
N TYR A 26 29.96 7.20 -1.07
CA TYR A 26 29.33 8.50 -1.00
C TYR A 26 29.40 9.22 -2.35
N ASN A 27 28.24 9.66 -2.84
CA ASN A 27 28.17 10.51 -4.02
C ASN A 27 27.85 11.95 -3.61
N SER A 28 28.82 12.84 -3.80
CA SER A 28 28.72 14.26 -3.45
C SER A 28 27.66 15.02 -4.26
N ALA A 29 27.23 14.53 -5.43
CA ALA A 29 26.20 15.18 -6.24
C ALA A 29 24.78 14.93 -5.71
N SER A 30 24.57 13.83 -4.99
CA SER A 30 23.27 13.41 -4.44
C SER A 30 23.20 13.49 -2.90
N PHE A 31 24.28 13.95 -2.25
CA PHE A 31 24.44 13.99 -0.78
C PHE A 31 24.03 12.67 -0.09
N SER A 32 24.36 11.53 -0.69
CA SER A 32 23.91 10.21 -0.22
C SER A 32 24.88 9.09 -0.58
N CYS A 33 24.87 8.01 0.21
CA CYS A 33 25.58 6.78 -0.11
C CYS A 33 24.81 6.00 -1.16
N THR A 34 25.43 5.77 -2.32
CA THR A 34 24.82 5.08 -3.46
C THR A 34 25.80 4.11 -4.10
N ILE A 35 25.36 3.41 -5.14
CA ILE A 35 26.17 2.46 -5.88
C ILE A 35 26.97 3.21 -6.95
N LEU A 36 28.28 3.34 -6.73
CA LEU A 36 29.22 4.00 -7.63
C LEU A 36 29.65 3.07 -8.76
N LYS A 37 30.14 3.67 -9.86
CA LYS A 37 30.71 2.94 -11.00
C LYS A 37 32.03 2.28 -10.57
N ASN A 38 32.29 1.06 -11.05
CA ASN A 38 33.62 0.45 -10.94
C ASN A 38 34.57 1.04 -12.00
N GLU A 39 35.87 0.77 -11.86
CA GLU A 39 36.95 1.25 -12.73
C GLU A 39 36.75 0.88 -14.22
N ASP A 40 35.96 -0.15 -14.51
CA ASP A 40 35.57 -0.60 -15.87
C ASP A 40 34.44 0.24 -16.52
N GLY A 41 33.96 1.31 -15.87
CA GLY A 41 32.91 2.20 -16.38
C GLY A 41 31.49 1.60 -16.36
N ARG A 42 31.33 0.32 -16.05
CA ARG A 42 30.03 -0.35 -15.90
C ARG A 42 29.48 -0.13 -14.48
N SER A 43 28.20 0.25 -14.40
CA SER A 43 27.49 0.41 -13.13
C SER A 43 26.27 -0.50 -13.07
N PRO A 44 26.11 -1.32 -12.02
CA PRO A 44 24.89 -2.09 -11.81
C PRO A 44 23.70 -1.17 -11.50
N ARG A 45 23.92 0.11 -11.16
CA ARG A 45 22.88 1.06 -10.73
C ARG A 45 21.74 1.15 -11.74
N LYS A 46 22.04 1.39 -13.02
CA LYS A 46 21.00 1.48 -14.07
C LYS A 46 20.23 0.17 -14.21
N PHE A 47 20.94 -0.97 -14.15
CA PHE A 47 20.32 -2.29 -14.25
C PHE A 47 19.43 -2.61 -13.04
N LEU A 48 19.93 -2.44 -11.81
CA LEU A 48 19.21 -2.73 -10.58
C LEU A 48 17.94 -1.89 -10.43
N PHE A 49 18.03 -0.58 -10.68
CA PHE A 49 16.88 0.31 -10.63
C PHE A 49 15.88 0.02 -11.74
N SER A 50 16.34 -0.24 -12.97
CA SER A 50 15.46 -0.57 -14.09
C SER A 50 14.75 -1.91 -13.87
N PHE A 51 15.48 -2.95 -13.49
CA PHE A 51 14.92 -4.27 -13.19
C PHE A 51 13.94 -4.22 -12.00
N GLY A 52 14.31 -3.52 -10.93
CA GLY A 52 13.47 -3.33 -9.75
C GLY A 52 12.20 -2.51 -10.01
N PHE A 53 12.16 -1.69 -11.05
CA PHE A 53 10.99 -0.90 -11.44
C PHE A 53 10.14 -1.62 -12.50
N LEU A 54 10.76 -2.08 -13.59
CA LEU A 54 10.09 -2.68 -14.74
C LEU A 54 9.49 -4.04 -14.43
N LEU A 55 10.22 -4.92 -13.74
CA LEU A 55 9.73 -6.28 -13.46
C LEU A 55 8.43 -6.23 -12.64
N PRO A 56 8.36 -5.53 -11.48
CA PRO A 56 7.10 -5.42 -10.75
C PRO A 56 6.00 -4.73 -11.55
N THR A 57 6.33 -3.72 -12.35
CA THR A 57 5.35 -2.99 -13.16
C THR A 57 4.69 -3.89 -14.21
N ILE A 58 5.49 -4.67 -14.95
CA ILE A 58 4.97 -5.62 -15.94
C ILE A 58 4.15 -6.72 -15.26
N THR A 59 4.65 -7.28 -14.16
CA THR A 59 3.91 -8.31 -13.40
C THR A 59 2.55 -7.80 -12.95
N ILE A 60 2.51 -6.59 -12.35
CA ILE A 60 1.26 -5.97 -11.90
C ILE A 60 0.32 -5.75 -13.09
N ILE A 61 0.79 -5.14 -14.19
CA ILE A 61 -0.06 -4.90 -15.38
C ILE A 61 -0.70 -6.20 -15.88
N ILE A 62 0.09 -7.28 -16.01
CA ILE A 62 -0.42 -8.58 -16.47
C ILE A 62 -1.43 -9.15 -15.46
N CYS A 63 -1.06 -9.21 -14.18
CA CYS A 63 -1.92 -9.78 -13.14
C CYS A 63 -3.27 -9.06 -13.06
N TYR A 64 -3.27 -7.73 -13.06
CA TYR A 64 -4.51 -6.94 -12.98
C TYR A 64 -5.31 -6.98 -14.29
N SER A 65 -4.65 -7.04 -15.45
CA SER A 65 -5.35 -7.26 -16.72
C SER A 65 -6.10 -8.59 -16.70
N CYS A 66 -5.44 -9.67 -16.26
CA CYS A 66 -6.09 -10.99 -16.10
C CYS A 66 -7.25 -10.95 -15.11
N ILE A 67 -7.12 -10.23 -13.99
CA ILE A 67 -8.21 -10.04 -13.02
C ILE A 67 -9.38 -9.31 -13.69
N PHE A 68 -9.13 -8.20 -14.39
CA PHE A 68 -10.16 -7.42 -15.08
C PHE A 68 -10.88 -8.26 -16.13
N TYR A 69 -10.16 -9.02 -16.95
CA TYR A 69 -10.75 -9.93 -17.93
C TYR A 69 -11.59 -11.02 -17.28
N LYS A 70 -11.13 -11.65 -16.19
CA LYS A 70 -11.91 -12.65 -15.45
C LYS A 70 -13.18 -12.05 -14.84
N VAL A 71 -13.09 -10.85 -14.27
CA VAL A 71 -14.24 -10.14 -13.69
C VAL A 71 -15.26 -9.83 -14.80
N ARG A 72 -14.83 -9.25 -15.92
CA ARG A 72 -15.70 -8.93 -17.06
C ARG A 72 -16.35 -10.19 -17.65
N SER A 73 -15.57 -11.26 -17.85
CA SER A 73 -16.08 -12.54 -18.34
C SER A 73 -17.12 -13.14 -17.39
N SER A 74 -16.88 -13.06 -16.08
CA SER A 74 -17.84 -13.55 -15.10
C SER A 74 -19.14 -12.74 -15.11
N THR A 75 -19.09 -11.40 -15.22
CA THR A 75 -20.29 -10.55 -15.32
C THR A 75 -21.11 -10.88 -16.56
N MET A 76 -20.46 -11.13 -17.71
CA MET A 76 -21.16 -11.51 -18.94
C MET A 76 -21.85 -12.88 -18.84
N LYS A 77 -21.23 -13.87 -18.18
CA LYS A 77 -21.84 -15.19 -17.94
C LYS A 77 -23.07 -15.15 -17.02
N LEU A 78 -23.17 -14.13 -16.17
CA LEU A 78 -24.34 -13.92 -15.31
C LEU A 78 -25.53 -13.33 -16.07
N LEU A 79 -25.28 -12.55 -17.12
CA LEU A 79 -26.32 -11.98 -17.97
C LEU A 79 -26.96 -13.03 -18.89
N SER A 80 -26.23 -14.10 -19.23
CA SER A 80 -26.71 -15.16 -20.13
C SER A 80 -27.46 -16.31 -19.44
N HIS A 81 -27.27 -16.53 -18.13
CA HIS A 81 -27.97 -17.58 -17.35
C HIS A 81 -28.84 -16.99 -16.24
N SER A 82 -29.94 -16.33 -16.62
CA SER A 82 -31.00 -15.88 -15.71
C SER A 82 -31.88 -17.06 -15.27
N GLY A 83 -31.33 -17.97 -14.46
CA GLY A 83 -32.03 -19.08 -13.82
C GLY A 83 -31.99 -18.95 -12.30
N GLY A 84 -33.15 -19.00 -11.64
CA GLY A 84 -33.40 -18.52 -10.27
C GLY A 84 -32.52 -19.07 -9.13
N GLU A 85 -31.77 -20.16 -9.34
CA GLU A 85 -30.87 -20.73 -8.33
C GLU A 85 -29.50 -20.03 -8.27
N ASN A 86 -28.94 -19.64 -9.42
CA ASN A 86 -27.68 -18.89 -9.50
C ASN A 86 -27.82 -17.45 -8.99
N SER A 87 -29.02 -16.88 -9.07
CA SER A 87 -29.32 -15.52 -8.57
C SER A 87 -29.15 -15.41 -7.04
N LYS A 88 -29.64 -16.41 -6.27
CA LYS A 88 -29.50 -16.44 -4.80
C LYS A 88 -28.07 -16.69 -4.34
N ARG A 89 -27.29 -17.49 -5.08
CA ARG A 89 -25.85 -17.69 -4.79
C ARG A 89 -25.05 -16.42 -5.10
N ASN A 90 -25.35 -15.74 -6.21
CA ASN A 90 -24.70 -14.50 -6.60
C ASN A 90 -24.99 -13.34 -5.65
N SER A 91 -26.22 -13.20 -5.15
CA SER A 91 -26.55 -12.11 -4.21
C SER A 91 -25.72 -12.17 -2.92
N ARG A 92 -25.34 -13.38 -2.48
CA ARG A 92 -24.43 -13.59 -1.33
C ARG A 92 -22.95 -13.41 -1.68
N LEU A 93 -22.55 -13.69 -2.92
CA LEU A 93 -21.14 -13.61 -3.36
C LEU A 93 -20.74 -12.19 -3.79
N TRP A 94 -21.68 -11.37 -4.28
CA TRP A 94 -21.46 -10.00 -4.74
C TRP A 94 -20.85 -9.05 -3.69
N PRO A 95 -21.33 -9.03 -2.43
CA PRO A 95 -20.71 -8.22 -1.38
C PRO A 95 -19.25 -8.60 -1.11
N LYS A 96 -18.96 -9.90 -1.00
CA LYS A 96 -17.59 -10.43 -0.78
C LYS A 96 -16.65 -10.06 -1.93
N ARG A 97 -17.12 -10.22 -3.17
CA ARG A 97 -16.35 -9.82 -4.36
C ARG A 97 -16.07 -8.32 -4.39
N ARG A 98 -17.03 -7.47 -3.99
CA ARG A 98 -16.82 -6.01 -3.92
C ARG A 98 -15.74 -5.66 -2.90
N GLU A 99 -15.70 -6.34 -1.77
CA GLU A 99 -14.65 -6.20 -0.76
C GLU A 99 -13.28 -6.59 -1.32
N GLU A 100 -13.17 -7.76 -1.96
CA GLU A 100 -11.95 -8.22 -2.64
C GLU A 100 -11.47 -7.22 -3.71
N ILE A 101 -12.39 -6.67 -4.52
CA ILE A 101 -12.07 -5.65 -5.53
C ILE A 101 -11.59 -4.36 -4.88
N ARG A 102 -12.19 -3.92 -3.77
CA ARG A 102 -11.73 -2.73 -3.03
C ARG A 102 -10.33 -2.92 -2.48
N VAL A 103 -10.05 -4.07 -1.87
CA VAL A 103 -8.70 -4.41 -1.38
C VAL A 103 -7.70 -4.41 -2.54
N THR A 104 -8.08 -5.02 -3.67
CA THR A 104 -7.27 -5.06 -4.90
C THR A 104 -7.02 -3.65 -5.45
N PHE A 105 -8.01 -2.77 -5.45
CA PHE A 105 -7.83 -1.37 -5.86
C PHE A 105 -6.90 -0.61 -4.91
N THR A 106 -7.03 -0.81 -3.59
CA THR A 106 -6.09 -0.24 -2.62
C THR A 106 -4.65 -0.71 -2.88
N MET A 107 -4.44 -2.01 -3.16
CA MET A 107 -3.12 -2.53 -3.50
C MET A 107 -2.56 -1.89 -4.78
N LEU A 108 -3.40 -1.70 -5.80
CA LEU A 108 -3.04 -1.00 -7.03
C LEU A 108 -2.70 0.47 -6.76
N THR A 109 -3.48 1.17 -5.93
CA THR A 109 -3.18 2.55 -5.52
C THR A 109 -1.84 2.63 -4.82
N CYS A 110 -1.54 1.77 -3.84
CA CYS A 110 -0.23 1.70 -3.18
C CYS A 110 0.90 1.57 -4.20
N PHE A 111 0.76 0.64 -5.15
CA PHE A 111 1.76 0.42 -6.17
C PHE A 111 1.94 1.64 -7.09
N CYS A 112 0.86 2.18 -7.65
CA CYS A 112 0.91 3.36 -8.52
C CYS A 112 1.54 4.56 -7.81
N THR A 113 1.20 4.81 -6.54
CA THR A 113 1.81 5.91 -5.79
C THR A 113 3.29 5.68 -5.55
N PHE A 114 3.70 4.46 -5.20
CA PHE A 114 5.12 4.10 -5.10
C PHE A 114 5.84 4.37 -6.43
N GLN A 115 5.27 3.95 -7.56
CA GLN A 115 5.86 4.18 -8.89
C GLN A 115 6.00 5.67 -9.20
N ILE A 116 4.98 6.49 -8.92
CA ILE A 116 5.02 7.95 -9.12
C ILE A 116 6.10 8.61 -8.25
N CYS A 117 6.26 8.17 -7.00
CA CYS A 117 7.29 8.69 -6.10
C CYS A 117 8.71 8.27 -6.52
N PHE A 118 8.88 7.07 -7.09
CA PHE A 118 10.19 6.54 -7.50
C PHE A 118 10.59 6.90 -8.93
N LEU A 119 9.64 7.19 -9.81
CA LEU A 119 9.89 7.50 -11.21
C LEU A 119 10.87 8.68 -11.41
N PRO A 120 10.77 9.81 -10.68
CA PRO A 120 11.73 10.91 -10.79
C PRO A 120 13.16 10.46 -10.48
N LEU A 121 13.34 9.62 -9.46
CA LEU A 121 14.64 9.11 -9.08
C LEU A 121 15.18 8.13 -10.12
N MET A 122 14.32 7.30 -10.71
CA MET A 122 14.70 6.40 -11.80
C MET A 122 15.18 7.17 -13.04
N ILE A 123 14.44 8.20 -13.46
CA ILE A 123 14.83 9.08 -14.58
C ILE A 123 16.19 9.71 -14.30
N MET A 124 16.38 10.30 -13.12
CA MET A 124 17.66 10.91 -12.74
C MET A 124 18.83 9.92 -12.73
N ASN A 125 18.58 8.66 -12.35
CA ASN A 125 19.61 7.61 -12.32
C ASN A 125 19.94 7.05 -13.71
N VAL A 126 19.00 7.06 -14.65
CA VAL A 126 19.22 6.59 -16.03
C VAL A 126 19.92 7.67 -16.86
N PHE A 127 19.51 8.93 -16.70
CA PHE A 127 20.04 10.10 -17.42
C PHE A 127 21.17 10.84 -16.69
N GLU A 128 21.79 10.20 -15.67
CA GLU A 128 22.92 10.76 -14.91
C GLU A 128 24.09 11.22 -15.79
N GLU A 129 24.21 10.68 -17.01
CA GLU A 129 25.24 11.04 -17.98
C GLU A 129 24.96 12.34 -18.76
N SER A 130 23.72 12.85 -18.76
CA SER A 130 23.32 14.02 -19.55
C SER A 130 22.85 15.23 -18.73
N ILE A 131 22.49 15.07 -17.44
CA ILE A 131 21.82 16.13 -16.66
C ILE A 131 22.57 16.39 -15.34
N ARG A 132 23.23 17.56 -15.25
CA ARG A 132 24.09 17.95 -14.12
C ARG A 132 23.39 18.92 -13.15
N TYR A 133 22.14 18.61 -12.75
CA TYR A 133 21.39 19.42 -11.79
C TYR A 133 21.25 18.69 -10.43
N PRO A 134 22.10 18.97 -9.44
CA PRO A 134 22.10 18.27 -8.15
C PRO A 134 20.82 18.49 -7.33
N VAL A 135 20.15 19.63 -7.52
CA VAL A 135 18.89 19.96 -6.83
C VAL A 135 17.77 19.00 -7.22
N LEU A 136 17.63 18.71 -8.52
CA LEU A 136 16.60 17.80 -9.01
C LEU A 136 16.83 16.36 -8.54
N HIS A 137 18.10 15.92 -8.48
CA HIS A 137 18.47 14.61 -7.93
C HIS A 137 18.12 14.50 -6.45
N THR A 138 18.38 15.56 -5.68
CA THR A 138 18.05 15.64 -4.25
C THR A 138 16.54 15.61 -4.01
N LEU A 139 15.76 16.40 -4.75
CA LEU A 139 14.30 16.40 -4.64
C LEU A 139 13.68 15.05 -5.04
N ALA A 140 14.19 14.44 -6.12
CA ALA A 140 13.77 13.10 -6.54
C ALA A 140 14.08 12.03 -5.48
N SER A 141 15.23 12.17 -4.81
CA SER A 141 15.59 11.30 -3.68
C SER A 141 14.61 11.50 -2.52
N ILE A 142 14.30 12.74 -2.12
CA ILE A 142 13.32 13.01 -1.05
C ILE A 142 11.95 12.41 -1.39
N LEU A 143 11.47 12.57 -2.62
CA LEU A 143 10.20 11.98 -3.08
C LEU A 143 10.19 10.45 -2.98
N ALA A 144 11.30 9.80 -3.33
CA ALA A 144 11.41 8.35 -3.20
C ALA A 144 11.33 7.91 -1.73
N TRP A 145 11.93 8.66 -0.80
CA TRP A 145 11.86 8.36 0.63
C TRP A 145 10.45 8.60 1.20
N MET A 146 9.74 9.63 0.71
CA MET A 146 8.36 9.92 1.08
C MET A 146 7.39 8.76 0.76
N SER A 147 7.71 7.92 -0.22
CA SER A 147 6.91 6.73 -0.53
C SER A 147 6.72 5.79 0.67
N ALA A 148 7.67 5.74 1.60
CA ALA A 148 7.59 4.92 2.81
C ALA A 148 6.44 5.38 3.71
N CYS A 149 6.23 6.69 3.81
CA CYS A 149 5.15 7.30 4.57
C CYS A 149 3.79 7.12 3.87
N THR A 150 3.78 7.11 2.54
CA THR A 150 2.54 7.04 1.75
C THR A 150 1.75 5.76 2.01
N ASN A 151 2.41 4.62 2.25
CA ASN A 151 1.72 3.36 2.54
C ASN A 151 0.78 3.50 3.75
N SER A 152 1.23 4.13 4.83
CA SER A 152 0.41 4.37 6.03
C SER A 152 -0.81 5.24 5.73
N PHE A 153 -0.63 6.32 4.97
CA PHE A 153 -1.75 7.18 4.57
C PHE A 153 -2.76 6.43 3.70
N ILE A 154 -2.29 5.63 2.74
CA ILE A 154 -3.18 4.88 1.85
C ILE A 154 -4.01 3.87 2.64
N TYR A 155 -3.40 3.12 3.57
CA TYR A 155 -4.16 2.16 4.37
C TYR A 155 -5.18 2.83 5.29
N VAL A 156 -4.81 3.94 5.94
CA VAL A 156 -5.71 4.68 6.84
C VAL A 156 -6.85 5.35 6.07
N LEU A 157 -6.59 5.90 4.88
CA LEU A 157 -7.59 6.65 4.13
C LEU A 157 -8.49 5.75 3.27
N LEU A 158 -7.90 4.78 2.55
CA LEU A 158 -8.61 3.99 1.54
C LEU A 158 -9.16 2.66 2.07
N ASN A 159 -8.57 2.08 3.13
CA ASN A 159 -8.98 0.75 3.57
C ASN A 159 -9.94 0.80 4.76
N LYS A 160 -11.19 0.44 4.48
CA LYS A 160 -12.30 0.43 5.43
C LYS A 160 -12.03 -0.45 6.66
N HIS A 161 -11.41 -1.61 6.51
CA HIS A 161 -11.13 -2.51 7.63
C HIS A 161 -10.09 -1.92 8.60
N TYR A 162 -9.08 -1.25 8.07
CA TYR A 162 -8.10 -0.57 8.91
C TYR A 162 -8.76 0.57 9.67
N ARG A 163 -9.61 1.37 9.03
CA ARG A 163 -10.38 2.43 9.70
C ARG A 163 -11.28 1.90 10.80
N GLU A 164 -11.96 0.78 10.56
CA GLU A 164 -12.78 0.10 11.57
C GLU A 164 -11.95 -0.36 12.77
N ALA A 165 -10.82 -1.01 12.52
CA ALA A 165 -9.92 -1.45 13.58
C ALA A 165 -9.37 -0.25 14.38
N TYR A 166 -8.98 0.84 13.72
CA TYR A 166 -8.55 2.06 14.40
C TYR A 166 -9.66 2.68 15.24
N ALA A 167 -10.89 2.75 14.72
CA ALA A 167 -12.04 3.26 15.47
C ALA A 167 -12.34 2.40 16.71
N GLN A 168 -12.31 1.07 16.57
CA GLN A 168 -12.51 0.13 17.68
C GLN A 168 -11.41 0.25 18.75
N LEU A 169 -10.15 0.41 18.35
CA LEU A 169 -9.03 0.62 19.27
C LEU A 169 -9.17 1.95 20.03
N LEU A 170 -9.53 3.04 19.35
CA LEU A 170 -9.76 4.35 19.98
C LEU A 170 -10.96 4.34 20.93
N CYS A 171 -12.04 3.66 20.54
CA CYS A 171 -13.20 3.41 21.40
C CYS A 171 -12.81 2.61 22.65
N SER A 172 -12.09 1.51 22.48
CA SER A 172 -11.63 0.66 23.58
C SER A 172 -10.70 1.43 24.53
N TRP A 173 -9.81 2.26 23.97
CA TRP A 173 -8.92 3.12 24.76
C TRP A 173 -9.68 4.18 25.56
N LYS A 174 -10.70 4.84 24.96
CA LYS A 174 -11.58 5.77 25.68
C LYS A 174 -12.33 5.08 26.82
N VAL A 175 -12.87 3.88 26.59
CA VAL A 175 -13.57 3.10 27.62
C VAL A 175 -12.62 2.68 28.75
N LEU A 176 -11.41 2.25 28.43
CA LEU A 176 -10.39 1.90 29.43
C LEU A 176 -9.93 3.10 30.28
N ASN A 177 -9.76 4.27 29.67
CA ASN A 177 -9.41 5.50 30.39
C ASN A 177 -10.54 5.95 31.34
N VAL A 178 -11.80 5.83 30.93
CA VAL A 178 -12.95 6.12 31.81
C VAL A 178 -12.99 5.13 32.98
N SER A 179 -12.79 3.84 32.73
CA SER A 179 -12.74 2.83 33.79
C SER A 179 -11.63 3.11 34.82
N ARG A 180 -10.44 3.51 34.34
CA ARG A 180 -9.29 3.86 35.20
C ARG A 180 -9.56 5.09 36.09
N ASN A 181 -10.30 6.09 35.57
CA ASN A 181 -10.63 7.30 36.33
C ASN A 181 -11.86 7.17 37.25
N THR A 182 -12.65 6.09 37.15
CA THR A 182 -13.92 5.93 37.88
C THR A 182 -13.86 4.89 39.01
N SER A 183 -12.67 4.58 39.52
CA SER A 183 -12.44 3.48 40.49
C SER A 183 -13.05 3.68 41.90
N CYS A 184 -14.00 4.60 42.11
CA CYS A 184 -14.58 4.86 43.43
C CYS A 184 -16.12 4.70 43.54
N ASP A 185 -16.91 4.51 42.46
CA ASP A 185 -18.39 4.39 42.55
C ASP A 185 -18.97 3.25 41.69
N GLY A 186 -19.13 2.07 42.30
CA GLY A 186 -19.34 0.78 41.60
C GLY A 186 -20.61 0.64 40.74
N ALA A 187 -21.73 1.31 41.05
CA ALA A 187 -22.99 1.18 40.28
C ALA A 187 -23.12 2.20 39.15
N SER A 188 -22.64 3.43 39.37
CA SER A 188 -22.72 4.53 38.40
C SER A 188 -21.62 4.44 37.33
N ALA A 189 -20.48 3.83 37.66
CA ALA A 189 -19.39 3.56 36.70
C ALA A 189 -19.79 2.51 35.65
N ALA A 190 -20.45 1.42 36.08
CA ALA A 190 -20.86 0.34 35.19
C ALA A 190 -21.90 0.78 34.14
N SER A 191 -22.83 1.67 34.52
CA SER A 191 -23.83 2.22 33.61
C SER A 191 -23.20 3.16 32.57
N ARG A 192 -22.21 3.98 32.97
CA ARG A 192 -21.45 4.86 32.07
C ARG A 192 -20.57 4.10 31.07
N ILE A 193 -19.93 3.02 31.50
CA ILE A 193 -19.16 2.14 30.61
C ILE A 193 -20.07 1.46 29.59
N THR A 194 -21.25 1.01 30.02
CA THR A 194 -22.24 0.38 29.12
C THR A 194 -22.75 1.38 28.09
N GLN A 195 -23.12 2.61 28.49
CA GLN A 195 -23.52 3.65 27.55
C GLN A 195 -22.42 4.07 26.58
N LEU A 196 -21.17 4.16 27.03
CA LEU A 196 -20.03 4.48 26.16
C LEU A 196 -19.79 3.39 25.11
N ARG A 197 -19.99 2.11 25.46
CA ARG A 197 -19.94 1.01 24.49
C ARG A 197 -21.03 1.15 23.42
N THR A 198 -22.28 1.37 23.82
CA THR A 198 -23.40 1.54 22.86
C THR A 198 -23.18 2.75 21.94
N VAL A 199 -22.74 3.89 22.49
CA VAL A 199 -22.43 5.08 21.69
C VAL A 199 -21.30 4.82 20.70
N CYS A 200 -20.25 4.08 21.11
CA CYS A 200 -19.18 3.70 20.18
C CYS A 200 -19.65 2.75 19.08
N ASP A 201 -20.49 1.76 19.40
CA ASP A 201 -21.06 0.85 18.41
C ASP A 201 -21.94 1.59 17.39
N ASP A 202 -22.73 2.56 17.85
CA ASP A 202 -23.57 3.40 16.98
C ASP A 202 -22.74 4.38 16.13
N HIS A 203 -21.67 4.95 16.69
CA HIS A 203 -20.77 5.84 15.93
C HIS A 203 -19.97 5.08 14.87
N VAL A 204 -19.54 3.85 15.16
CA VAL A 204 -18.92 2.95 14.19
C VAL A 204 -19.92 2.62 13.08
N LYS A 205 -21.17 2.26 13.40
CA LYS A 205 -22.22 2.02 12.39
C LYS A 205 -22.57 3.26 11.56
N SER A 206 -22.63 4.45 12.16
CA SER A 206 -22.94 5.70 11.43
C SER A 206 -21.82 6.07 10.43
N SER A 207 -20.55 5.92 10.84
CA SER A 207 -19.38 6.14 9.97
C SER A 207 -19.32 5.18 8.77
N GLN A 208 -20.05 4.05 8.84
CA GLN A 208 -20.17 3.07 7.76
C GLN A 208 -21.19 3.49 6.70
N LEU A 209 -22.27 4.17 7.11
CA LEU A 209 -23.31 4.64 6.21
C LEU A 209 -22.90 5.89 5.44
N SER A 210 -22.20 6.84 6.08
CA SER A 210 -21.77 8.08 5.42
C SER A 210 -20.79 7.83 4.28
N VAL A 211 -19.76 7.00 4.50
CA VAL A 211 -18.77 6.62 3.48
C VAL A 211 -19.38 5.80 2.35
N SER A 212 -20.47 5.06 2.61
CA SER A 212 -21.16 4.31 1.57
C SER A 212 -21.98 5.21 0.64
N ASN A 213 -22.39 6.40 1.10
CA ASN A 213 -23.10 7.39 0.29
C ASN A 213 -22.15 8.28 -0.52
N ASP A 214 -20.96 8.59 -0.02
CA ASP A 214 -19.99 9.46 -0.72
C ASP A 214 -19.32 8.81 -1.95
N HIS A 215 -19.48 7.50 -2.15
CA HIS A 215 -18.94 6.76 -3.31
C HIS A 215 -20.03 6.21 -4.25
N ALA A 216 -21.28 6.66 -4.08
CA ALA A 216 -22.42 6.31 -4.92
C ALA A 216 -22.76 7.40 -5.97
N VAL A 217 -21.94 8.45 -6.07
CA VAL A 217 -22.02 9.52 -7.08
C VAL A 217 -20.91 9.37 -8.10
#